data_AF-A0A673NQZ5-F1
#
_entry.id   AF-A0A673NQZ5-F1
#
_cell.length_a   1.000
_cell.length_b   1.000
_cell.length_c   1.000
_cell.angle_alpha   90.00
_cell.angle_beta   90.00
_cell.angle_gamma   90.00
#
_symmetry.space_group_name_H-M   'P 1'
#
loop_
_entity.id
_entity.type
_entity.pdbx_description
1 polymer ?
#
loop_
_entity_poly.entity_id
_entity_poly.type
_entity_poly.pdbx_seq_one_letter_code
_entity_poly.pdbx_strand_id
1 'polypeptide(L)'
;MKANYLTSQCKIMKVYYMNIKWIMHVVELMQPCNTEYPGFMYDTSIRETNSIIKCGRCQKMFVLQQVPNSNLVMLVVQADCDCSRQYAPITLAPRECNRMKSQKIRRRPESCHAYHPHENAKDCGGACGIAVSLTLYFICLATSLALH
;
A
#
# COMPACT_ATOMS: atom_id res chain seq x y z
N MET A 1 -27.89 -3.36 28.61
CA MET A 1 -26.93 -2.65 27.72
C MET A 1 -25.51 -2.93 28.18
N LYS A 2 -24.74 -3.75 27.45
CA LYS A 2 -23.31 -3.51 27.21
C LYS A 2 -22.78 -4.54 26.21
N ALA A 3 -22.11 -3.99 25.22
CA ALA A 3 -21.77 -4.58 23.95
C ALA A 3 -20.69 -5.67 24.06
N ASN A 4 -20.93 -6.74 23.33
CA ASN A 4 -19.99 -7.45 22.45
C ASN A 4 -18.55 -7.60 22.96
N TYR A 5 -18.33 -8.74 23.61
CA TYR A 5 -17.05 -9.37 23.89
C TYR A 5 -16.18 -9.46 22.63
N LEU A 6 -15.15 -8.60 22.54
CA LEU A 6 -14.01 -8.76 21.65
C LEU A 6 -12.98 -9.73 22.29
N THR A 7 -13.35 -11.01 22.39
CA THR A 7 -12.48 -12.12 22.83
C THR A 7 -11.68 -12.73 21.67
N SER A 8 -11.22 -11.90 20.73
CA SER A 8 -10.63 -12.34 19.47
C SER A 8 -9.18 -11.88 19.28
N GLN A 9 -8.34 -11.81 20.31
CA GLN A 9 -6.94 -11.35 20.16
C GLN A 9 -5.84 -12.34 20.59
N CYS A 10 -6.16 -13.55 21.13
CA CYS A 10 -5.09 -14.49 21.55
C CYS A 10 -5.00 -15.81 20.75
N LYS A 11 -6.11 -16.39 20.25
CA LYS A 11 -6.05 -17.53 19.30
C LYS A 11 -5.87 -17.14 17.83
N ILE A 12 -6.12 -15.86 17.55
CA ILE A 12 -5.93 -15.26 16.24
C ILE A 12 -4.46 -15.33 15.79
N MET A 13 -3.49 -15.41 16.71
CA MET A 13 -2.07 -15.38 16.39
C MET A 13 -1.55 -16.58 15.57
N LYS A 14 -2.14 -17.80 15.66
CA LYS A 14 -1.70 -18.97 14.86
C LYS A 14 -2.28 -18.99 13.44
N VAL A 15 -3.56 -18.65 13.29
CA VAL A 15 -4.20 -18.47 11.97
C VAL A 15 -3.63 -17.23 11.27
N TYR A 16 -3.31 -16.18 12.04
CA TYR A 16 -2.56 -15.04 11.55
C TYR A 16 -1.12 -15.42 11.23
N TYR A 17 -0.42 -16.30 11.95
CA TYR A 17 0.96 -16.66 11.55
C TYR A 17 1.01 -17.31 10.16
N MET A 18 0.04 -18.18 9.83
CA MET A 18 -0.07 -18.78 8.49
C MET A 18 -0.51 -17.75 7.43
N ASN A 19 -1.52 -16.92 7.70
CA ASN A 19 -1.97 -15.87 6.77
C ASN A 19 -0.94 -14.74 6.62
N ILE A 20 -0.27 -14.32 7.69
CA ILE A 20 0.87 -13.40 7.68
C ILE A 20 2.03 -14.02 6.92
N LYS A 21 2.28 -15.33 7.03
CA LYS A 21 3.34 -15.99 6.25
C LYS A 21 3.02 -15.99 4.76
N TRP A 22 1.78 -16.26 4.35
CA TRP A 22 1.33 -16.12 2.95
C TRP A 22 1.33 -14.65 2.48
N ILE A 23 0.85 -13.71 3.30
CA ILE A 23 0.93 -12.27 3.02
C ILE A 23 2.39 -11.82 2.94
N MET A 24 3.29 -12.31 3.80
CA MET A 24 4.73 -12.01 3.79
C MET A 24 5.39 -12.59 2.53
N HIS A 25 4.98 -13.77 2.08
CA HIS A 25 5.46 -14.41 0.85
C HIS A 25 4.95 -13.71 -0.42
N VAL A 26 3.73 -13.13 -0.38
CA VAL A 26 3.18 -12.27 -1.44
C VAL A 26 3.81 -10.87 -1.39
N VAL A 27 4.13 -10.36 -0.20
CA VAL A 27 4.88 -9.10 0.04
C VAL A 27 6.36 -9.23 -0.31
N GLU A 28 6.93 -10.45 -0.37
CA GLU A 28 8.30 -10.67 -0.83
C GLU A 28 8.47 -10.37 -2.32
N LEU A 29 7.37 -10.43 -3.09
CA LEU A 29 7.32 -10.02 -4.51
C LEU A 29 7.00 -8.52 -4.71
N MET A 30 6.44 -7.84 -3.71
CA MET A 30 6.18 -6.39 -3.71
C MET A 30 6.44 -5.80 -2.32
N GLN A 31 7.69 -5.46 -2.06
CA GLN A 31 8.10 -4.85 -0.80
C GLN A 31 7.61 -3.39 -0.74
N PRO A 32 6.94 -2.94 0.34
CA PRO A 32 6.50 -1.56 0.45
C PRO A 32 7.74 -0.64 0.45
N CYS A 33 7.75 0.30 -0.48
CA CYS A 33 8.80 1.30 -0.57
C CYS A 33 8.23 2.71 -0.60
N ASN A 34 9.10 3.65 -0.25
CA ASN A 34 8.76 5.05 -0.34
C ASN A 34 8.95 5.49 -1.80
N THR A 35 7.91 6.11 -2.36
CA THR A 35 8.00 6.85 -3.62
C THR A 35 8.05 8.34 -3.32
N GLU A 36 9.07 9.00 -3.84
CA GLU A 36 9.19 10.46 -3.77
C GLU A 36 8.90 11.02 -5.16
N TYR A 37 7.95 11.97 -5.22
CA TYR A 37 7.58 12.67 -6.44
C TYR A 37 8.05 14.12 -6.36
N PRO A 38 8.73 14.65 -7.39
CA PRO A 38 9.06 16.06 -7.44
C PRO A 38 7.79 16.90 -7.55
N GLY A 39 7.59 17.84 -6.63
CA GLY A 39 6.54 18.84 -6.68
C GLY A 39 7.11 20.21 -7.03
N PHE A 40 6.42 20.95 -7.89
CA PHE A 40 6.80 22.32 -8.27
C PHE A 40 5.73 23.31 -7.83
N MET A 41 6.15 24.38 -7.18
CA MET A 41 5.31 25.51 -6.81
C MET A 41 6.03 26.79 -7.20
N TYR A 42 5.29 27.76 -7.74
CA TYR A 42 5.83 29.08 -8.05
C TYR A 42 5.70 29.99 -6.83
N ASP A 43 6.62 30.94 -6.69
CA ASP A 43 6.57 31.93 -5.61
C ASP A 43 5.46 32.95 -5.88
N THR A 44 4.44 32.99 -5.02
CA THR A 44 3.27 33.86 -5.16
C THR A 44 3.55 35.32 -4.83
N SER A 45 4.70 35.66 -4.24
CA SER A 45 5.10 37.05 -4.03
C SER A 45 5.47 37.76 -5.34
N ILE A 46 5.81 36.97 -6.37
CA ILE A 46 6.24 37.45 -7.67
C ILE A 46 5.01 37.55 -8.58
N ARG A 47 4.48 38.78 -8.72
CA ARG A 47 3.36 39.05 -9.64
C ARG A 47 3.81 39.06 -11.09
N GLU A 48 4.92 39.73 -11.34
CA GLU A 48 5.52 39.90 -12.66
C GLU A 48 7.04 39.91 -12.52
N THR A 49 7.73 39.11 -13.33
CA THR A 49 9.19 39.16 -13.45
C THR A 49 9.64 39.10 -14.90
N ASN A 50 10.55 40.01 -15.22
CA ASN A 50 11.34 39.97 -16.44
C ASN A 50 12.67 39.30 -16.09
N SER A 51 12.98 38.20 -16.74
CA SER A 51 14.18 37.41 -16.45
C SER A 51 14.84 36.96 -17.75
N ILE A 52 16.11 36.58 -17.65
CA ILE A 52 16.93 36.15 -18.78
C ILE A 52 17.56 34.81 -18.44
N ILE A 53 17.38 33.82 -19.30
CA ILE A 53 18.05 32.52 -19.23
C ILE A 53 19.23 32.49 -20.21
N LYS A 54 20.43 32.19 -19.70
CA LYS A 54 21.63 32.10 -20.52
C LYS A 54 21.78 30.68 -21.06
N CYS A 55 21.75 30.52 -22.37
CA CYS A 55 21.82 29.22 -23.03
C CYS A 55 23.16 29.02 -23.76
N GLY A 56 24.26 29.06 -23.01
CA GLY A 56 25.61 28.93 -23.56
C GLY A 56 26.07 30.20 -24.28
N ARG A 57 25.91 30.26 -25.61
CA ARG A 57 26.34 31.40 -26.46
C ARG A 57 25.24 32.43 -26.75
N CYS A 58 24.00 32.14 -26.38
CA CYS A 58 22.87 33.04 -26.52
C CYS A 58 22.20 33.27 -25.16
N GLN A 59 21.33 34.26 -25.09
CA GLN A 59 20.45 34.48 -23.95
C GLN A 59 19.02 34.61 -24.45
N LYS A 60 18.06 34.17 -23.65
CA LYS A 60 16.65 34.18 -23.99
C LYS A 60 15.91 34.91 -22.89
N MET A 61 15.20 35.98 -23.22
CA MET A 61 14.39 36.69 -22.24
C MET A 61 13.01 36.07 -22.14
N PHE A 62 12.49 36.06 -20.91
CA PHE A 62 11.15 35.62 -20.62
C PHE A 62 10.47 36.57 -19.63
N VAL A 63 9.15 36.64 -19.75
CA VAL A 63 8.27 37.36 -18.84
C VAL A 63 7.34 36.35 -18.22
N LEU A 64 7.30 36.31 -16.89
CA LEU A 64 6.37 35.49 -16.13
C LEU A 64 5.39 36.41 -15.42
N GLN A 65 4.10 36.19 -15.66
CA GLN A 65 3.00 37.00 -15.11
C GLN A 65 1.93 36.10 -14.49
N GLN A 66 1.52 36.39 -13.26
CA GLN A 66 0.40 35.67 -12.64
C GLN A 66 -0.94 36.14 -13.23
N VAL A 67 -1.83 35.19 -13.53
CA VAL A 67 -3.20 35.51 -13.93
C VAL A 67 -4.04 35.80 -12.68
N PRO A 68 -4.66 36.99 -12.57
CA PRO A 68 -5.37 37.39 -11.36
C PRO A 68 -6.49 36.41 -11.00
N ASN A 69 -6.70 36.22 -9.69
CA ASN A 69 -7.72 35.34 -9.12
C ASN A 69 -7.61 33.87 -9.56
N SER A 70 -6.40 33.40 -9.89
CA SER A 70 -6.16 32.01 -10.28
C SER A 70 -4.78 31.52 -9.83
N ASN A 71 -4.56 30.20 -9.96
CA ASN A 71 -3.27 29.54 -9.81
C ASN A 71 -2.49 29.44 -11.14
N LEU A 72 -2.95 30.15 -12.18
CA LEU A 72 -2.33 30.12 -13.51
C LEU A 72 -1.24 31.19 -13.62
N VAL A 73 -0.23 30.87 -14.44
CA VAL A 73 0.87 31.77 -14.80
C VAL A 73 1.00 31.81 -16.31
N MET A 74 1.17 33.01 -16.87
CA MET A 74 1.47 33.24 -18.28
C MET A 74 2.98 33.39 -18.44
N LEU A 75 3.57 32.54 -19.28
CA LEU A 75 4.99 32.59 -19.62
C LEU A 75 5.15 33.01 -21.09
N VAL A 76 5.77 34.16 -21.31
CA VAL A 76 6.10 34.66 -22.65
C VAL A 76 7.61 34.54 -22.85
N VAL A 77 8.04 33.91 -23.93
CA VAL A 77 9.45 33.65 -24.21
C VAL A 77 9.78 34.09 -25.64
N GLN A 78 10.92 34.74 -25.84
CA GLN A 78 11.41 35.02 -27.19
C GLN A 78 11.81 33.74 -27.94
N ALA A 79 11.74 33.72 -29.27
CA ALA A 79 11.97 32.51 -30.10
C ALA A 79 13.37 32.49 -30.76
N ASP A 80 14.26 33.36 -30.31
CA ASP A 80 15.56 33.68 -30.89
C ASP A 80 16.68 32.66 -30.56
N CYS A 81 16.46 31.73 -29.61
CA CYS A 81 17.41 30.67 -29.30
C CYS A 81 16.78 29.35 -28.82
N ASP A 82 17.37 28.21 -29.23
CA ASP A 82 17.02 26.87 -28.76
C ASP A 82 17.90 26.44 -27.57
N CYS A 83 17.29 26.36 -26.40
CA CYS A 83 17.93 25.98 -25.14
C CYS A 83 17.73 24.50 -24.78
N SER A 84 17.07 23.71 -25.64
CA SER A 84 16.64 22.34 -25.33
C SER A 84 17.80 21.38 -25.02
N ARG A 85 19.00 21.68 -25.54
CA ARG A 85 20.20 20.87 -25.29
C ARG A 85 20.81 21.08 -23.89
N GLN A 86 20.49 22.18 -23.23
CA GLN A 86 21.15 22.57 -21.97
C GLN A 86 20.31 22.27 -20.74
N TYR A 87 18.98 22.26 -20.92
CA TYR A 87 18.03 21.92 -19.87
C TYR A 87 17.33 20.63 -20.27
N ALA A 88 17.57 19.57 -19.50
CA ALA A 88 16.87 18.30 -19.70
C ALA A 88 15.38 18.45 -19.37
N PRO A 89 14.49 17.69 -20.04
CA PRO A 89 13.08 17.63 -19.67
C PRO A 89 12.92 17.23 -18.20
N ILE A 90 11.93 17.84 -17.53
CA ILE A 90 11.60 17.48 -16.15
C ILE A 90 10.88 16.13 -16.16
N THR A 91 11.55 15.10 -15.64
CA THR A 91 10.94 13.78 -15.49
C THR A 91 10.12 13.72 -14.20
N LEU A 92 8.82 13.45 -14.32
CA LEU A 92 7.91 13.24 -13.17
C LEU A 92 7.94 11.79 -12.65
N ALA A 93 8.97 11.04 -13.01
CA ALA A 93 9.11 9.66 -12.58
C ALA A 93 9.42 9.60 -11.07
N PRO A 94 8.91 8.59 -10.36
CA PRO A 94 9.26 8.37 -8.97
C PRO A 94 10.77 8.16 -8.86
N ARG A 95 11.39 8.83 -7.87
CA ARG A 95 12.79 8.53 -7.52
C ARG A 95 12.88 7.12 -6.92
N GLU A 96 14.07 6.53 -6.99
CA GLU A 96 14.31 5.14 -6.65
C GLU A 96 13.66 4.68 -5.33
N CYS A 97 13.08 3.49 -5.40
CA CYS A 97 12.30 2.81 -4.36
C CYS A 97 13.21 2.48 -3.16
N ASN A 98 13.34 3.41 -2.22
CA ASN A 98 13.99 3.15 -0.95
C ASN A 98 13.08 2.27 -0.10
N ARG A 99 13.56 1.08 0.27
CA ARG A 99 12.89 0.16 1.20
C ARG A 99 12.44 0.95 2.44
N MET A 100 11.16 0.84 2.81
CA MET A 100 10.59 1.56 3.95
C MET A 100 11.46 1.36 5.21
N LYS A 101 12.20 2.40 5.61
CA LYS A 101 12.95 2.44 6.88
C LYS A 101 12.08 2.86 8.07
N SER A 102 10.83 3.23 7.83
CA SER A 102 9.94 3.76 8.86
C SER A 102 9.27 2.64 9.66
N GLN A 103 9.98 2.11 10.65
CA GLN A 103 9.30 1.55 11.82
C GLN A 103 8.72 2.72 12.62
N LYS A 104 7.51 3.19 12.26
CA LYS A 104 6.77 4.15 13.10
C LYS A 104 6.74 3.58 14.52
N ILE A 105 7.24 4.33 15.50
CA ILE A 105 7.31 3.88 16.89
C ILE A 105 5.89 3.48 17.34
N ARG A 106 5.67 2.18 17.56
CA ARG A 106 4.44 1.68 18.17
C ARG A 106 4.71 1.55 19.67
N ARG A 107 4.00 2.30 20.51
CA ARG A 107 4.09 2.09 21.96
C ARG A 107 3.50 0.73 22.30
N ARG A 108 4.25 -0.08 23.05
CA ARG A 108 3.73 -1.32 23.64
C ARG A 108 2.66 -0.95 24.68
N PRO A 109 1.54 -1.68 24.76
CA PRO A 109 0.61 -1.54 25.88
C PRO A 109 1.31 -1.79 27.22
N GLU A 110 0.84 -1.16 28.29
CA GLU A 110 1.46 -1.28 29.63
C GLU A 110 1.34 -2.70 30.21
N SER A 111 0.28 -3.44 29.88
CA SER A 111 0.09 -4.83 30.30
C SER A 111 -0.42 -5.73 29.17
N CYS A 112 -0.13 -7.02 29.29
CA CYS A 112 -0.67 -8.08 28.43
C CYS A 112 -1.34 -9.13 29.33
N HIS A 113 -2.65 -9.31 29.18
CA HIS A 113 -3.41 -10.32 29.92
C HIS A 113 -3.71 -11.49 28.99
N ALA A 114 -2.82 -12.49 29.01
CA ALA A 114 -2.88 -13.64 28.10
C ALA A 114 -3.87 -14.74 28.53
N TYR A 115 -4.42 -14.64 29.74
CA TYR A 115 -5.28 -15.67 30.31
C TYR A 115 -6.39 -15.04 31.13
N HIS A 116 -7.61 -15.55 30.95
CA HIS A 116 -8.74 -15.24 31.81
C HIS A 116 -9.17 -16.51 32.56
N PRO A 117 -9.40 -16.46 33.88
CA PRO A 117 -9.68 -17.67 34.69
C PRO A 117 -10.97 -18.41 34.29
N HIS A 118 -11.88 -17.74 33.59
CA HIS A 118 -13.08 -18.36 33.02
C HIS A 118 -12.89 -18.92 31.59
N GLU A 119 -11.69 -18.82 31.00
CA GLU A 119 -11.40 -19.43 29.71
C GLU A 119 -11.14 -20.93 29.87
N ASN A 120 -12.02 -21.75 29.29
CA ASN A 120 -11.84 -23.18 29.20
C ASN A 120 -11.06 -23.55 27.93
N ALA A 121 -9.79 -23.93 28.08
CA ALA A 121 -8.95 -24.37 26.96
C ALA A 121 -9.17 -25.84 26.56
N LYS A 122 -10.02 -26.58 27.28
CA LYS A 122 -10.26 -28.02 27.04
C LYS A 122 -11.16 -28.29 25.84
N ASP A 123 -11.91 -27.31 25.35
CA ASP A 123 -12.79 -27.44 24.19
C ASP A 123 -12.01 -27.22 22.86
N CYS A 124 -10.94 -27.99 22.65
CA CYS A 124 -10.13 -27.90 21.43
C CYS A 124 -10.47 -29.00 20.41
N GLY A 125 -10.83 -28.59 19.19
CA GLY A 125 -10.49 -29.31 17.95
C GLY A 125 -11.13 -30.66 17.66
N GLY A 126 -12.19 -31.06 18.35
CA GLY A 126 -12.95 -32.27 17.99
C GLY A 126 -13.81 -32.03 16.76
N ALA A 127 -13.35 -32.45 15.58
CA ALA A 127 -14.24 -32.65 14.43
C ALA A 127 -14.83 -34.07 14.51
N CYS A 128 -16.14 -34.22 14.32
CA CYS A 128 -16.73 -35.54 14.12
C CYS A 128 -16.20 -36.12 12.81
N GLY A 129 -15.49 -37.25 12.87
CA GLY A 129 -15.17 -38.02 11.68
C GLY A 129 -16.45 -38.56 11.06
N ILE A 130 -16.67 -38.32 9.77
CA ILE A 130 -17.75 -38.95 9.01
C ILE A 130 -17.37 -40.43 8.84
N ALA A 131 -17.88 -41.30 9.70
CA ALA A 131 -17.76 -42.73 9.52
C ALA A 131 -18.78 -43.18 8.47
N VAL A 132 -18.31 -43.65 7.32
CA VAL A 132 -19.19 -44.26 6.31
C VAL A 132 -19.80 -45.51 6.93
N SER A 133 -21.12 -45.53 7.08
CA SER A 133 -21.80 -46.71 7.62
C SER A 133 -21.54 -47.89 6.70
N LEU A 134 -20.88 -48.93 7.21
CA LEU A 134 -20.60 -50.17 6.47
C LEU A 134 -21.88 -50.76 5.88
N THR A 135 -23.01 -50.59 6.55
CA THR A 135 -24.32 -51.03 6.05
C THR A 135 -24.70 -50.35 4.74
N LEU A 136 -24.46 -49.04 4.58
CA LEU A 136 -24.75 -48.32 3.34
C LEU A 136 -23.83 -48.77 2.20
N TYR A 137 -22.57 -49.08 2.51
CA TYR A 137 -21.63 -49.62 1.53
C TYR A 137 -22.07 -50.99 0.99
N PHE A 138 -22.48 -51.91 1.87
CA PHE A 138 -22.98 -53.22 1.46
C PHE A 138 -24.30 -53.13 0.70
N ILE A 139 -25.20 -52.22 1.08
CA ILE A 139 -26.46 -52.00 0.35
C ILE A 139 -26.17 -51.52 -1.09
N CYS A 140 -25.27 -50.54 -1.26
CA CYS A 140 -24.88 -50.09 -2.60
C CYS A 140 -24.28 -51.21 -3.45
N LEU A 141 -23.39 -52.03 -2.89
CA LEU A 141 -22.82 -53.18 -3.59
C LEU A 141 -23.89 -54.20 -3.98
N ALA A 142 -24.80 -54.54 -3.06
CA ALA A 142 -25.90 -55.47 -3.35
C ALA A 142 -26.82 -54.95 -4.46
N THR A 143 -27.16 -53.65 -4.46
CA THR A 143 -27.96 -53.06 -5.55
C THR A 143 -27.26 -53.09 -6.90
N SER A 144 -25.93 -52.93 -6.93
CA SER A 144 -25.16 -52.98 -8.19
C SER A 144 -25.06 -54.39 -8.78
N LEU A 145 -25.05 -55.42 -7.93
CA LEU A 145 -25.04 -56.84 -8.34
C LEU A 145 -26.43 -57.34 -8.74
N ALA A 146 -27.50 -56.77 -8.17
CA ALA A 146 -28.89 -57.12 -8.50
C ALA A 146 -29.41 -56.44 -9.77
N LEU A 147 -28.70 -55.43 -10.29
CA LEU A 147 -29.03 -54.73 -11.54
C LEU A 147 -28.32 -55.32 -12.78
N HIS A 148 -27.63 -56.46 -12.63
CA HIS A 148 -26.89 -57.15 -13.67
C HIS A 148 -27.35 -58.62 -13.79
#